data_AF-A0A7R9IWQ2-F1
#
_entry.id   AF-A0A7R9IWQ2-F1
#
_cell.length_a   1.000
_cell.length_b   1.000
_cell.length_c   1.000
_cell.angle_alpha   90.00
_cell.angle_beta   90.00
_cell.angle_gamma   90.00
#
_symmetry.space_group_name_H-M   'P 1'
#
loop_
_entity.id
_entity.type
_entity.pdbx_description
1 polymer ?
#
loop_
_entity_poly.entity_id
_entity_poly.type
_entity_poly.pdbx_seq_one_letter_code
_entity_poly.pdbx_strand_id
1 'polypeptide(L)'
;MALVLQQTCETTGGVVFISSEVAEKLLPKFSRRAEERQQTMKPVDMGSIEQLRQLVDIVGKGEIEPPPHTVFPAEEASEVVKKLCHSEIQGRAILRFHAIE
;
A
#
# COMPACT_ATOMS: atom_id res chain seq x y z
N MET A 1 4.53 8.34 0.59
CA MET A 1 3.17 7.95 0.11
C MET A 1 3.10 8.21 -1.39
N ALA A 2 3.82 7.40 -2.17
CA ALA A 2 3.86 7.54 -3.61
C ALA A 2 2.84 6.56 -4.20
N LEU A 3 1.64 7.06 -4.48
CA LEU A 3 0.77 6.47 -5.49
C LEU A 3 1.45 6.69 -6.85
N VAL A 4 2.55 6.00 -7.09
CA VAL A 4 2.97 5.71 -8.46
C VAL A 4 1.97 4.68 -8.93
N LEU A 5 0.84 5.17 -9.44
CA LEU A 5 0.12 4.46 -10.48
C LEU A 5 1.20 4.04 -11.47
N GLN A 6 1.53 2.75 -11.50
CA GLN A 6 2.25 2.19 -12.63
C GLN A 6 1.31 2.33 -13.83
N GLN A 7 1.25 3.55 -14.38
CA GLN A 7 0.64 3.88 -15.67
C GLN A 7 1.40 3.23 -16.84
N THR A 8 2.37 2.36 -16.53
CA THR A 8 3.12 1.48 -17.40
C THR A 8 2.49 0.10 -17.57
N CYS A 9 1.26 -0.15 -17.09
CA CYS A 9 0.50 -1.27 -17.63
C CYS A 9 0.12 -0.95 -19.10
N GLU A 10 0.97 -1.42 -20.02
CA GLU A 10 0.79 -1.42 -21.48
C GLU A 10 -0.26 -2.43 -21.95
N THR A 11 -0.83 -3.22 -21.04
CA THR A 11 -1.83 -4.22 -21.35
C THR A 11 -3.22 -3.60 -21.56
N THR A 12 -3.68 -3.66 -22.81
CA THR A 12 -5.08 -3.45 -23.20
C THR A 12 -5.95 -4.51 -22.52
N GLY A 13 -7.11 -4.12 -21.98
CA GLY A 13 -8.04 -5.06 -21.33
C GLY A 13 -7.75 -5.39 -19.85
N GLY A 14 -6.77 -4.74 -19.22
CA GLY A 14 -6.38 -5.02 -17.83
C GLY A 14 -7.35 -4.48 -16.76
N VAL A 15 -7.28 -5.04 -15.54
CA VAL A 15 -7.99 -4.53 -14.37
C VAL A 15 -7.01 -3.78 -13.45
N VAL A 16 -7.36 -2.55 -13.08
CA VAL A 16 -6.58 -1.72 -12.16
C VAL A 16 -7.33 -1.59 -10.84
N PHE A 17 -6.72 -2.05 -9.76
CA PHE A 17 -7.26 -1.89 -8.41
C PHE A 17 -6.75 -0.60 -7.78
N ILE A 18 -7.65 0.16 -7.16
CA ILE A 18 -7.34 1.44 -6.49
C ILE A 18 -7.96 1.40 -5.10
N SER A 19 -7.25 1.86 -4.07
CA SER A 19 -7.90 1.96 -2.75
C SER A 19 -9.09 2.93 -2.78
N SER A 20 -10.20 2.54 -2.18
CA SER A 20 -11.44 3.34 -2.18
C SER A 20 -11.22 4.75 -1.64
N GLU A 21 -10.30 4.91 -0.67
CA GLU A 21 -9.91 6.21 -0.08
C GLU A 21 -9.45 7.26 -1.11
N VAL A 22 -8.85 6.83 -2.22
CA VAL A 22 -8.37 7.74 -3.27
C VAL A 22 -9.13 7.57 -4.58
N ALA A 23 -9.98 6.55 -4.70
CA ALA A 23 -10.70 6.21 -5.91
C ALA A 23 -11.58 7.37 -6.39
N GLU A 24 -12.32 8.04 -5.50
CA GLU A 24 -13.17 9.18 -5.86
C GLU A 24 -12.40 10.31 -6.55
N LYS A 25 -11.14 10.54 -6.16
CA LYS A 25 -10.29 11.60 -6.72
C LYS A 25 -9.56 11.17 -7.99
N LEU A 26 -9.25 9.88 -8.13
CA LEU A 26 -8.43 9.36 -9.22
C LEU A 26 -9.28 8.83 -10.39
N LEU A 27 -10.41 8.16 -10.14
CA LEU A 27 -11.25 7.58 -11.19
C LEU A 27 -11.67 8.60 -12.25
N PRO A 28 -12.17 9.81 -11.89
CA PRO A 28 -12.56 10.80 -12.91
C PRO A 28 -11.37 11.32 -13.74
N LYS A 29 -10.15 11.31 -13.16
CA LYS A 29 -8.93 11.78 -13.85
C LYS A 29 -8.41 10.78 -14.88
N PHE A 30 -8.77 9.51 -14.75
CA PHE A 30 -8.23 8.43 -15.58
C PHE A 30 -9.29 7.69 -16.40
N SER A 31 -10.58 8.00 -16.25
CA SER A 31 -11.70 7.37 -16.97
C SER A 31 -11.47 7.34 -18.48
N ARG A 32 -11.16 8.50 -19.09
CA ARG A 32 -10.88 8.60 -20.53
C ARG A 32 -9.75 7.67 -20.98
N ARG A 33 -8.64 7.65 -20.23
CA ARG A 33 -7.48 6.80 -20.58
C ARG A 33 -7.79 5.32 -20.36
N ALA A 34 -8.61 4.99 -19.38
CA ALA A 34 -9.07 3.63 -19.13
C ALA A 34 -9.96 3.14 -20.28
N GLU A 35 -10.88 3.97 -20.78
CA GLU A 35 -11.71 3.66 -21.96
C GLU A 35 -10.85 3.43 -23.21
N GLU A 36 -9.93 4.35 -23.51
CA GLU A 36 -9.00 4.25 -24.65
C GLU A 36 -8.17 2.95 -24.61
N ARG A 37 -7.87 2.44 -23.41
CA ARG A 37 -7.10 1.20 -23.19
C ARG A 37 -7.95 -0.03 -22.86
N GLN A 38 -9.28 0.09 -22.89
CA GLN A 38 -10.21 -0.96 -22.46
C GLN A 38 -9.91 -1.50 -21.05
N GLN A 39 -9.41 -0.65 -20.16
CA GLN A 39 -9.04 -1.03 -18.79
C GLN A 39 -10.23 -0.86 -17.85
N THR A 40 -10.40 -1.81 -16.94
CA THR A 40 -11.42 -1.74 -15.88
C THR A 40 -10.78 -1.24 -14.60
N MET A 41 -11.21 -0.09 -14.09
CA MET A 41 -10.73 0.43 -12.81
C MET A 41 -11.72 0.03 -11.70
N LYS A 42 -11.24 -0.64 -10.65
CA LYS A 42 -12.06 -1.09 -9.52
C LYS A 42 -11.55 -0.50 -8.20
N PRO A 43 -12.40 0.20 -7.44
CA PRO A 43 -12.06 0.53 -6.07
C PRO A 43 -11.95 -0.74 -5.21
N VAL A 44 -11.08 -0.73 -4.22
CA VAL A 44 -10.89 -1.78 -3.23
C VAL A 44 -10.97 -1.15 -1.86
N ASP A 45 -11.94 -1.61 -1.07
CA ASP A 45 -12.16 -1.13 0.28
C ASP A 45 -11.09 -1.64 1.24
N MET A 46 -11.04 -1.04 2.43
CA MET A 46 -10.30 -1.62 3.54
C MET A 46 -10.87 -3.00 3.88
N GLY A 47 -9.99 -3.97 4.06
CA GLY A 47 -10.39 -5.36 4.33
C GLY A 47 -11.10 -5.52 5.69
N SER A 48 -11.86 -6.61 5.84
CA SER A 48 -12.51 -6.97 7.09
C SER A 48 -11.54 -7.54 8.13
N ILE A 49 -11.99 -7.65 9.39
CA ILE A 49 -11.23 -8.30 10.46
C ILE A 49 -10.96 -9.77 10.12
N GLU A 50 -11.92 -10.46 9.51
CA GLU A 50 -11.78 -11.84 9.08
C GLU A 50 -10.69 -12.00 8.01
N GLN A 51 -10.65 -11.08 7.03
CA GLN A 51 -9.59 -11.06 6.02
C GLN A 51 -8.22 -10.80 6.64
N LEU A 52 -8.14 -9.90 7.64
CA LEU A 52 -6.91 -9.66 8.38
C LEU A 52 -6.45 -10.91 9.15
N ARG A 53 -7.36 -11.63 9.81
CA ARG A 53 -7.05 -12.89 10.50
C ARG A 53 -6.49 -13.93 9.53
N GLN A 54 -7.13 -14.10 8.39
CA GLN A 54 -6.66 -15.01 7.34
C GLN A 54 -5.27 -14.62 6.84
N LEU A 55 -5.04 -13.33 6.59
CA LEU A 55 -3.74 -12.84 6.16
C LEU A 55 -2.64 -13.14 7.19
N VAL A 56 -2.90 -12.89 8.48
CA VAL A 56 -1.95 -13.19 9.56
C VAL A 56 -1.65 -14.68 9.66
N ASP A 57 -2.67 -15.54 9.49
CA ASP A 57 -2.49 -17.00 9.49
C ASP A 57 -1.61 -17.46 8.32
N ILE A 58 -1.85 -16.97 7.11
CA ILE A 58 -1.05 -17.27 5.90
C ILE A 58 0.41 -16.81 6.09
N VAL A 59 0.64 -15.62 6.63
CA VAL A 59 1.98 -15.12 6.94
C VAL A 59 2.64 -15.95 8.05
N GLY A 60 1.90 -16.31 9.10
CA GLY A 60 2.39 -17.13 10.20
C GLY A 60 2.78 -18.55 9.78
N LYS A 61 2.12 -19.09 8.75
CA LYS A 61 2.45 -20.37 8.10
C LYS A 61 3.62 -20.28 7.12
N GLY A 62 4.07 -19.07 6.78
CA GLY A 62 5.14 -18.84 5.81
C GLY A 62 4.72 -19.06 4.35
N GLU A 63 3.41 -19.11 4.07
CA GLU A 63 2.90 -19.20 2.69
C GLU A 63 3.11 -17.90 1.90
N ILE A 64 3.21 -16.77 2.62
CA ILE A 64 3.53 -15.46 2.07
C ILE A 64 4.56 -14.78 2.99
N GLU A 65 5.59 -14.20 2.40
CA GLU A 65 6.55 -13.37 3.14
C GLU A 65 5.95 -11.99 3.45
N PRO A 66 6.11 -11.48 4.69
CA PRO A 66 5.68 -10.14 5.01
C PRO A 66 6.52 -9.11 4.20
N PRO A 67 5.96 -7.94 3.89
CA PRO A 67 6.73 -6.87 3.25
C PRO A 67 7.98 -6.50 4.06
N PRO A 68 9.07 -6.07 3.41
CA PRO A 68 10.28 -5.63 4.10
C PRO A 68 9.97 -4.48 5.05
N HIS A 69 10.64 -4.47 6.20
CA HIS A 69 10.47 -3.45 7.21
C HIS A 69 11.78 -3.13 7.93
N THR A 70 11.85 -1.92 8.47
CA THR A 70 12.95 -1.44 9.30
C THR A 70 12.39 -0.98 10.64
N VAL A 71 13.04 -1.39 11.72
CA VAL A 71 12.65 -1.03 13.09
C VAL A 71 13.49 0.14 13.57
N PHE A 72 12.83 1.16 14.11
CA PHE A 72 13.44 2.37 14.65
C PHE A 72 13.03 2.57 16.12
N PRO A 73 13.89 3.17 16.96
CA PRO A 73 13.49 3.60 18.29
C PRO A 73 12.34 4.62 18.20
N ALA A 74 11.41 4.58 19.15
CA ALA A 74 10.29 5.52 19.20
C ALA A 74 10.75 6.99 19.35
N GLU A 75 11.91 7.20 19.97
CA GLU A 75 12.55 8.50 20.16
C GLU A 75 12.95 9.16 18.83
N GLU A 76 13.15 8.36 17.78
CA GLU A 76 13.50 8.83 16.43
C GLU A 76 12.28 9.12 15.54
N ALA A 77 11.05 9.08 16.09
CA ALA A 77 9.82 9.19 15.30
C ALA A 77 9.80 10.39 14.32
N SER A 78 10.25 11.56 14.77
CA SER A 78 10.33 12.76 13.92
C SER A 78 11.26 12.57 12.72
N GLU A 79 12.40 11.91 12.93
CA GLU A 79 13.38 11.65 11.88
C GLU A 79 12.89 10.58 10.92
N VAL A 80 12.25 9.52 11.43
CA VAL A 80 11.61 8.47 10.61
C VAL A 80 10.56 9.08 9.68
N VAL A 81 9.75 10.02 10.16
CA VAL A 81 8.76 10.73 9.33
C VAL A 81 9.43 11.54 8.22
N LYS A 82 10.53 12.26 8.51
CA LYS A 82 11.28 12.98 7.48
C LYS A 82 11.84 12.03 6.42
N LYS A 83 12.45 10.91 6.84
CA LYS A 83 12.97 9.88 5.93
C LYS A 83 11.88 9.27 5.05
N LEU A 84 10.67 9.06 5.59
CA LEU A 84 9.50 8.63 4.80
C LEU A 84 9.09 9.66 3.74
N CYS A 85 9.12 10.95 4.07
CA CYS A 85 8.82 12.02 3.12
C CYS A 85 9.85 12.08 1.98
N HIS A 86 11.12 11.82 2.29
CA HIS A 86 12.21 11.78 1.29
C HIS A 86 12.38 10.42 0.61
N SER A 87 11.49 9.45 0.87
CA SER A 87 11.54 8.08 0.30
C SER A 87 12.85 7.34 0.61
N GLU A 88 13.47 7.62 1.75
CA GLU A 88 14.73 7.00 2.19
C GLU A 88 14.53 5.66 2.91
N ILE A 89 13.29 5.34 3.29
CA ILE A 89 12.94 4.07 3.93
C ILE A 89 12.31 3.14 2.89
N GLN A 90 12.95 1.99 2.67
CA GLN A 90 12.38 0.92 1.87
C GLN A 90 11.34 0.14 2.68
N GLY A 91 10.20 -0.15 2.07
CA GLY A 91 9.13 -0.93 2.72
C GLY A 91 8.45 -0.14 3.85
N ARG A 92 8.36 -0.75 5.04
CA ARG A 92 7.63 -0.18 6.20
C ARG A 92 8.57 0.21 7.33
N ALA A 93 8.29 1.34 7.99
CA ALA A 93 8.93 1.70 9.25
C ALA A 93 8.10 1.22 10.44
N ILE A 94 8.74 0.60 11.44
CA ILE A 94 8.11 0.20 12.70
C ILE A 94 8.80 0.95 13.84
N LEU A 95 8.03 1.69 14.64
CA LEU A 95 8.54 2.33 15.85
C LEU A 95 8.46 1.34 17.02
N ARG A 96 9.61 1.03 17.62
CA ARG A 96 9.70 0.20 18.81
C ARG A 96 9.71 1.08 20.05
N PHE A 97 8.66 0.94 20.85
CA PHE A 97 8.62 1.51 22.19
C PHE A 97 9.41 0.60 23.14
N HIS A 98 10.14 1.19 24.07
CA HIS A 98 10.74 0.46 25.17
C HIS A 98 9.65 -0.33 25.92
N ALA A 99 9.94 -1.59 26.26
CA ALA A 99 9.06 -2.33 27.14
C ALA A 99 9.03 -1.61 28.49
N ILE A 100 7.83 -1.37 29.02
CA ILE A 100 7.66 -1.00 30.42
C ILE A 100 7.95 -2.30 31.19
N GLU A 101 8.98 -2.30 32.04
CA GLU A 101 9.28 -3.39 32.98
C GLU A 101 8.17 -3.54 34.03
#